data_AF-A0A8S3XB92-F1
#
_entry.id   AF-A0A8S3XB92-F1
#
_cell.length_a   1.000
_cell.length_b   1.000
_cell.length_c   1.000
_cell.angle_alpha   90.00
_cell.angle_beta   90.00
_cell.angle_gamma   90.00
#
_symmetry.space_group_name_H-M   'P 1'
#
loop_
_entity.id
_entity.type
_entity.pdbx_description
1 polymer ?
#
loop_
_entity_poly.entity_id
_entity_poly.type
_entity_poly.pdbx_seq_one_letter_code
_entity_poly.pdbx_strand_id
1 'polypeptide(L)'
;DILDELSASVQKLPQPWLLMYADDIALVDGDKGRLTRRVHAWREALENGGLKLNVAKTEYMACNSTDLTSLRIGDGRHRRAHGQLQEILTGAANICLVGGTELMSSLPLLVRNVRFGTSLGTAYKLEDHIKKQLVDTFCGHSMEKIAEQIAKKYKLSREAVDQYTLLSHIKWSSAQEAKVFDDEITPTFAKVDKKDAIVRDEKPRSNLLLEDLATLAPVMDDGSIITSGNSSAPADGAAALILANEESVNKFKVTPMARLTAWACVGVDPVEAGLGAVVAILKLLAVSNKKIKDVDLFEINETFASQAIAIVKELRIDPSKVNVNGGALSVGNPVAATGARMAAHLSHQIRRNNARIAVAASSCGGGQGVAILLESL
;
A
#
# COMPACT_ATOMS: atom_id res chain seq x y z
N ASP A 1 14.77 -11.28 -8.93
CA ASP A 1 15.40 -9.97 -8.69
C ASP A 1 15.01 -8.90 -9.74
N ILE A 2 13.72 -8.81 -10.10
CA ILE A 2 13.22 -7.68 -10.93
C ILE A 2 13.44 -6.35 -10.22
N LEU A 3 13.32 -6.33 -8.88
CA LEU A 3 13.61 -5.14 -8.08
C LEU A 3 15.11 -4.81 -8.04
N ASP A 4 16.03 -5.77 -8.19
CA ASP A 4 17.45 -5.45 -8.32
C ASP A 4 17.84 -5.10 -9.76
N GLU A 5 17.19 -5.65 -10.79
CA GLU A 5 17.35 -5.17 -12.17
C GLU A 5 16.80 -3.76 -12.34
N LEU A 6 15.65 -3.44 -11.74
CA LEU A 6 15.03 -2.12 -11.80
C LEU A 6 15.76 -1.12 -10.90
N SER A 7 16.20 -1.55 -9.72
CA SER A 7 17.13 -0.75 -8.90
C SER A 7 18.40 -0.52 -9.68
N ALA A 8 19.06 -1.56 -10.19
CA ALA A 8 20.23 -1.47 -11.06
C ALA A 8 19.96 -0.49 -12.19
N SER A 9 18.84 -0.52 -12.90
CA SER A 9 18.53 0.48 -13.92
C SER A 9 18.48 1.91 -13.32
N VAL A 10 17.80 2.12 -12.19
CA VAL A 10 17.64 3.42 -11.54
C VAL A 10 18.92 3.97 -10.89
N GLN A 11 19.86 3.13 -10.40
CA GLN A 11 21.05 3.52 -9.59
C GLN A 11 22.04 4.49 -10.25
N LYS A 12 21.70 4.83 -11.47
CA LYS A 12 22.55 4.68 -12.61
C LYS A 12 22.37 5.98 -13.43
N LEU A 13 21.37 6.80 -13.10
CA LEU A 13 21.32 8.24 -13.39
C LEU A 13 22.43 9.01 -12.63
N PRO A 14 23.00 10.10 -13.18
CA PRO A 14 24.06 10.89 -12.51
C PRO A 14 23.57 11.80 -11.36
N GLN A 15 22.45 11.48 -10.72
CA GLN A 15 21.75 12.34 -9.74
C GLN A 15 21.51 11.58 -8.43
N PRO A 16 21.52 12.25 -7.26
CA PRO A 16 21.30 11.59 -5.98
C PRO A 16 19.88 11.00 -5.91
N TRP A 17 19.83 9.70 -5.66
CA TRP A 17 18.63 8.88 -5.52
C TRP A 17 18.72 8.05 -4.23
N LEU A 18 17.57 7.62 -3.71
CA LEU A 18 17.46 6.73 -2.55
C LEU A 18 16.43 5.62 -2.85
N LEU A 19 16.76 4.40 -2.42
CA LEU A 19 15.89 3.23 -2.35
C LEU A 19 15.84 2.79 -0.88
N MET A 20 14.66 2.47 -0.37
CA MET A 20 14.49 1.87 0.95
C MET A 20 13.48 0.72 0.88
N TYR A 21 13.87 -0.43 1.41
CA TYR A 21 12.94 -1.50 1.75
C TYR A 21 12.30 -1.23 3.11
N ALA A 22 11.07 -1.73 3.30
CA ALA A 22 10.37 -1.63 4.57
C ALA A 22 10.86 -2.70 5.56
N ASP A 23 12.01 -2.45 6.19
CA ASP A 23 12.28 -2.83 7.60
C ASP A 23 13.61 -2.23 8.13
N ASP A 24 14.57 -1.95 7.23
CA ASP A 24 15.87 -1.38 7.59
C ASP A 24 16.08 0.05 7.04
N ILE A 25 16.78 0.88 7.81
CA ILE A 25 17.06 2.27 7.44
C ILE A 25 18.37 2.34 6.65
N ALA A 26 18.25 2.30 5.33
CA ALA A 26 19.36 2.56 4.41
C ALA A 26 19.65 4.07 4.28
N LEU A 27 20.92 4.44 4.39
CA LEU A 27 21.42 5.77 4.01
C LEU A 27 22.28 5.61 2.76
N VAL A 28 22.08 6.48 1.77
CA VAL A 28 22.86 6.53 0.51
C VAL A 28 23.48 7.93 0.34
N ASP A 29 24.75 7.95 -0.07
CA ASP A 29 25.53 9.15 -0.37
C ASP A 29 26.65 8.80 -1.36
N GLY A 30 27.16 9.79 -2.11
CA GLY A 30 28.27 9.59 -3.05
C GLY A 30 29.64 9.44 -2.37
N ASP A 31 29.71 9.64 -1.05
CA ASP A 31 30.91 9.48 -0.23
C ASP A 31 30.58 8.71 1.07
N LYS A 32 31.35 7.66 1.35
CA LYS A 32 31.27 6.88 2.60
C LYS A 32 31.52 7.76 3.85
N GLY A 33 32.34 8.80 3.74
CA GLY A 33 32.55 9.78 4.80
C GLY A 33 31.31 10.65 5.10
N ARG A 34 30.48 10.95 4.09
CA ARG A 34 29.17 11.62 4.27
C ARG A 34 28.13 10.67 4.85
N LEU A 35 28.06 9.41 4.39
CA LEU A 35 27.24 8.37 5.01
C LEU A 35 27.50 8.26 6.51
N THR A 36 28.77 8.10 6.88
CA THR A 36 29.20 7.94 8.28
C THR A 36 28.78 9.15 9.13
N ARG A 37 28.94 10.38 8.60
CA ARG A 37 28.48 11.61 9.28
C ARG A 37 26.96 11.67 9.43
N ARG A 38 26.19 11.26 8.42
CA ARG A 38 24.73 11.20 8.48
C ARG A 38 24.26 10.19 9.52
N VAL A 39 24.82 8.98 9.53
CA VAL A 39 24.57 7.94 10.57
C VAL A 39 24.79 8.50 11.98
N HIS A 40 25.90 9.21 12.21
CA HIS A 40 26.21 9.78 13.52
C HIS A 40 25.29 10.92 13.94
N ALA A 41 24.99 11.87 13.06
CA ALA A 41 24.06 12.96 13.35
C ALA A 41 22.64 12.44 13.66
N TRP A 42 22.23 11.36 13.00
CA TRP A 42 20.96 10.70 13.25
C TRP A 42 20.93 9.94 14.58
N ARG A 43 22.02 9.23 14.92
CA ARG A 43 22.20 8.62 16.24
C ARG A 43 22.08 9.67 17.34
N GLU A 44 22.78 10.78 17.21
CA GLU A 44 22.78 11.89 18.18
C GLU A 44 21.39 12.52 18.34
N ALA A 45 20.68 12.76 17.24
CA ALA A 45 19.30 13.27 17.29
C ALA A 45 18.32 12.31 17.99
N LEU A 46 18.50 10.99 17.81
CA LEU A 46 17.70 9.97 18.50
C LEU A 46 18.10 9.83 19.98
N GLU A 47 19.40 9.91 20.30
CA GLU A 47 19.93 9.87 21.67
C GLU A 47 19.42 11.07 22.50
N ASN A 48 19.37 12.26 21.91
CA ASN A 48 18.74 13.45 22.50
C ASN A 48 17.22 13.29 22.71
N GLY A 49 16.56 12.39 21.96
CA GLY A 49 15.17 11.98 22.14
C GLY A 49 14.97 10.80 23.11
N GLY A 50 16.02 10.32 23.78
CA GLY A 50 15.98 9.19 24.70
C GLY A 50 16.03 7.80 24.04
N LEU A 51 16.27 7.73 22.73
CA LEU A 51 16.34 6.48 21.95
C LEU A 51 17.80 6.11 21.66
N LYS A 52 18.14 4.81 21.71
CA LYS A 52 19.50 4.33 21.40
C LYS A 52 19.54 3.59 20.07
N LEU A 53 20.38 4.05 19.14
CA LEU A 53 20.61 3.41 17.84
C LEU A 53 21.95 2.66 17.82
N ASN A 54 21.92 1.34 17.63
CA ASN A 54 23.13 0.52 17.54
C ASN A 54 23.69 0.52 16.12
N VAL A 55 24.72 1.32 15.88
CA VAL A 55 25.39 1.48 14.58
C VAL A 55 26.55 0.48 14.35
N ALA A 56 26.79 -0.46 15.27
CA ALA A 56 27.87 -1.44 15.12
C ALA A 56 27.57 -2.55 14.08
N LYS A 57 26.34 -2.60 13.55
CA LYS A 57 25.89 -3.51 12.49
C LYS A 57 25.72 -2.82 11.13
N THR A 58 26.22 -1.59 10.96
CA THR A 58 26.09 -0.85 9.71
C THR A 58 27.06 -1.38 8.65
N GLU A 59 26.56 -2.10 7.65
CA GLU A 59 27.31 -2.48 6.45
C GLU A 59 27.32 -1.35 5.41
N TYR A 60 28.30 -1.39 4.49
CA TYR A 60 28.48 -0.38 3.45
C TYR A 60 28.66 -1.07 2.09
N MET A 61 27.75 -0.80 1.15
CA MET A 61 27.80 -1.28 -0.24
C MET A 61 28.10 -0.12 -1.20
N ALA A 62 28.69 -0.42 -2.36
CA ALA A 62 29.05 0.56 -3.40
C ALA A 62 28.67 0.04 -4.81
N CYS A 63 28.10 0.89 -5.67
CA CYS A 63 27.46 0.48 -6.94
C CYS A 63 27.61 1.54 -8.09
N ASN A 64 27.38 1.16 -9.36
CA ASN A 64 27.76 1.91 -10.61
C ASN A 64 26.63 2.03 -11.69
N SER A 65 26.80 2.80 -12.81
CA SER A 65 25.74 3.65 -13.49
C SER A 65 25.12 3.35 -14.94
N THR A 66 23.98 4.04 -15.34
CA THR A 66 22.97 4.08 -16.52
C THR A 66 21.38 3.74 -16.46
N ASP A 67 20.47 4.69 -16.06
CA ASP A 67 19.00 4.97 -16.41
C ASP A 67 17.63 4.39 -15.82
N LEU A 68 16.66 5.26 -15.37
CA LEU A 68 15.13 5.17 -15.53
C LEU A 68 14.24 6.42 -15.09
N THR A 69 12.89 6.41 -15.30
CA THR A 69 11.88 7.55 -15.38
C THR A 69 11.12 8.06 -14.11
N SER A 70 10.48 9.25 -14.06
CA SER A 70 9.85 9.86 -12.81
C SER A 70 8.48 10.61 -12.87
N LEU A 71 7.84 10.79 -11.69
CA LEU A 71 6.64 11.60 -11.34
C LEU A 71 7.00 12.96 -10.68
N ARG A 72 6.05 13.89 -10.54
CA ARG A 72 6.29 15.24 -9.95
C ARG A 72 5.63 15.44 -8.56
N ILE A 73 6.32 16.17 -7.69
CA ILE A 73 5.83 16.62 -6.37
C ILE A 73 5.40 18.09 -6.39
N GLY A 74 4.29 18.40 -5.72
CA GLY A 74 3.85 19.76 -5.36
C GLY A 74 4.17 20.13 -3.90
N ASP A 75 4.01 21.42 -3.58
CA ASP A 75 4.46 22.07 -2.35
C ASP A 75 3.43 21.98 -1.18
N GLY A 76 3.50 20.94 -0.32
CA GLY A 76 2.46 20.76 0.73
C GLY A 76 2.60 19.76 1.90
N ARG A 77 3.62 19.89 2.77
CA ARG A 77 3.69 19.48 4.22
C ARG A 77 2.82 18.30 4.83
N HIS A 78 3.51 17.24 5.33
CA HIS A 78 3.18 16.24 6.44
C HIS A 78 2.16 15.07 6.24
N ARG A 79 2.42 13.77 6.53
CA ARG A 79 3.62 12.97 6.92
C ARG A 79 3.32 11.44 6.97
N ARG A 80 4.30 10.54 6.69
CA ARG A 80 4.19 9.06 6.46
C ARG A 80 3.15 8.62 5.40
N ALA A 81 3.43 7.73 4.45
CA ALA A 81 4.68 7.02 4.18
C ALA A 81 5.85 7.95 3.79
N HIS A 82 5.53 9.16 3.31
CA HIS A 82 6.26 10.39 2.93
C HIS A 82 7.71 10.66 3.41
N GLY A 83 8.57 9.67 3.62
CA GLY A 83 9.98 9.84 3.93
C GLY A 83 10.72 10.48 2.75
N GLN A 84 10.71 9.79 1.61
CA GLN A 84 11.29 10.26 0.34
C GLN A 84 10.65 11.57 -0.16
N LEU A 85 9.35 11.76 0.11
CA LEU A 85 8.67 13.03 -0.16
C LEU A 85 9.18 14.16 0.75
N GLN A 86 9.39 13.90 2.04
CA GLN A 86 10.04 14.85 2.95
C GLN A 86 11.50 15.11 2.54
N GLU A 87 12.23 14.11 2.05
CA GLU A 87 13.59 14.29 1.52
C GLU A 87 13.62 15.23 0.31
N ILE A 88 12.70 15.05 -0.65
CA ILE A 88 12.58 15.95 -1.80
C ILE A 88 12.16 17.37 -1.37
N LEU A 89 11.25 17.50 -0.40
CA LEU A 89 10.80 18.80 0.10
C LEU A 89 11.80 19.49 1.05
N THR A 90 12.75 18.76 1.62
CA THR A 90 13.85 19.31 2.43
C THR A 90 15.15 19.46 1.64
N GLY A 91 15.17 19.08 0.36
CA GLY A 91 16.36 19.12 -0.49
C GLY A 91 17.39 18.03 -0.20
N ALA A 92 17.06 17.02 0.63
CA ALA A 92 17.93 15.88 0.90
C ALA A 92 17.98 14.88 -0.27
N ALA A 93 16.97 14.89 -1.15
CA ALA A 93 16.93 14.16 -2.41
C ALA A 93 16.30 15.01 -3.52
N ASN A 94 16.48 14.60 -4.77
CA ASN A 94 15.89 15.26 -5.95
C ASN A 94 14.99 14.31 -6.74
N ILE A 95 15.36 13.02 -6.77
CA ILE A 95 14.60 11.90 -7.29
C ILE A 95 14.63 10.78 -6.24
N CYS A 96 13.53 10.07 -6.03
CA CYS A 96 13.46 8.92 -5.14
C CYS A 96 12.66 7.78 -5.79
N LEU A 97 13.15 6.55 -5.64
CA LEU A 97 12.35 5.36 -5.92
C LEU A 97 11.52 5.04 -4.67
N VAL A 98 10.20 5.02 -4.81
CA VAL A 98 9.24 4.70 -3.73
C VAL A 98 8.42 3.49 -4.13
N GLY A 99 7.98 2.70 -3.17
CA GLY A 99 7.19 1.52 -3.45
C GLY A 99 6.88 0.72 -2.20
N GLY A 100 6.35 -0.47 -2.43
CA GLY A 100 6.19 -1.49 -1.42
C GLY A 100 6.18 -2.86 -2.10
N THR A 101 6.56 -3.88 -1.33
CA THR A 101 6.56 -5.27 -1.76
C THR A 101 6.13 -6.12 -0.59
N GLU A 102 5.32 -7.14 -0.85
CA GLU A 102 4.85 -8.10 0.13
C GLU A 102 4.93 -9.52 -0.45
N LEU A 103 5.39 -10.47 0.36
CA LEU A 103 5.48 -11.89 0.02
C LEU A 103 4.81 -12.71 1.13
N MET A 104 3.50 -12.53 1.28
CA MET A 104 2.69 -13.18 2.30
C MET A 104 2.79 -14.71 2.24
N SER A 105 2.85 -15.31 1.05
CA SER A 105 2.98 -16.77 0.88
C SER A 105 4.31 -17.32 1.39
N SER A 106 5.32 -16.45 1.62
CA SER A 106 6.63 -16.82 2.16
C SER A 106 6.78 -16.56 3.66
N LEU A 107 5.73 -16.07 4.34
CA LEU A 107 5.79 -15.79 5.78
C LEU A 107 5.96 -17.09 6.60
N PRO A 108 6.98 -17.17 7.48
CA PRO A 108 7.33 -18.42 8.15
C PRO A 108 6.41 -18.72 9.35
N LEU A 109 6.21 -20.01 9.64
CA LEU A 109 5.73 -20.42 10.96
C LEU A 109 6.81 -20.13 12.01
N LEU A 110 6.42 -19.45 13.11
CA LEU A 110 7.35 -19.08 14.18
C LEU A 110 7.26 -20.02 15.38
N VAL A 111 8.40 -20.27 16.03
CA VAL A 111 8.45 -20.78 17.40
C VAL A 111 9.14 -19.74 18.27
N ARG A 112 8.46 -19.26 19.31
CA ARG A 112 8.96 -18.21 20.20
C ARG A 112 9.68 -18.80 21.42
N ASN A 113 10.52 -18.00 22.05
CA ASN A 113 11.21 -18.30 23.33
C ASN A 113 12.22 -19.47 23.32
N VAL A 114 12.64 -19.96 22.14
CA VAL A 114 13.59 -21.09 22.02
C VAL A 114 15.07 -20.69 21.89
N ARG A 115 15.38 -19.41 21.66
CA ARG A 115 16.74 -18.93 21.32
C ARG A 115 17.80 -19.25 22.38
N PHE A 116 17.41 -19.31 23.65
CA PHE A 116 18.32 -19.51 24.78
C PHE A 116 18.14 -20.89 25.45
N GLY A 117 17.58 -21.85 24.72
CA GLY A 117 17.21 -23.17 25.22
C GLY A 117 15.83 -23.18 25.90
N THR A 118 15.29 -24.39 26.10
CA THR A 118 14.04 -24.62 26.83
C THR A 118 14.19 -25.86 27.72
N SER A 119 13.28 -26.02 28.69
CA SER A 119 13.25 -27.21 29.54
C SER A 119 12.97 -28.48 28.72
N LEU A 120 13.58 -29.61 29.10
CA LEU A 120 13.30 -30.91 28.49
C LEU A 120 11.79 -31.21 28.54
N GLY A 121 11.23 -31.66 27.41
CA GLY A 121 9.79 -31.93 27.29
C GLY A 121 8.92 -30.71 26.96
N THR A 122 9.50 -29.53 26.72
CA THR A 122 8.74 -28.36 26.25
C THR A 122 8.09 -28.63 24.89
N ALA A 123 6.76 -28.62 24.85
CA ALA A 123 6.01 -28.68 23.59
C ALA A 123 6.07 -27.33 22.86
N TYR A 124 6.72 -27.28 21.70
CA TYR A 124 6.80 -26.08 20.88
C TYR A 124 5.47 -25.81 20.16
N LYS A 125 4.94 -24.59 20.31
CA LYS A 125 3.81 -24.10 19.54
C LYS A 125 4.31 -23.41 18.27
N LEU A 126 3.93 -23.95 17.12
CA LEU A 126 4.03 -23.25 15.84
C LEU A 126 2.97 -22.13 15.81
N GLU A 127 3.42 -20.91 15.56
CA GLU A 127 2.57 -19.73 15.39
C GLU A 127 2.54 -19.35 13.90
N ASP A 128 1.34 -19.34 13.33
CA ASP A 128 1.07 -18.76 12.01
C ASP A 128 1.27 -17.24 12.10
N HIS A 129 2.24 -16.73 11.33
CA HIS A 129 2.62 -15.33 11.36
C HIS A 129 1.55 -14.42 10.75
N ILE A 130 0.89 -14.84 9.65
CA ILE A 130 -0.19 -14.08 9.01
C ILE A 130 -1.33 -13.92 10.01
N LYS A 131 -1.81 -15.04 10.58
CA LYS A 131 -2.90 -15.02 11.56
C LYS A 131 -2.55 -14.23 12.82
N LYS A 132 -1.26 -14.18 13.20
CA LYS A 132 -0.80 -13.38 14.33
C LYS A 132 -0.83 -11.87 14.07
N GLN A 133 -0.52 -11.42 12.84
CA GLN A 133 -0.57 -10.01 12.46
C GLN A 133 -2.00 -9.45 12.36
N LEU A 134 -3.00 -10.29 12.08
CA LEU A 134 -4.41 -9.88 11.92
C LEU A 134 -5.13 -9.54 13.24
N VAL A 135 -4.49 -9.72 14.40
CA VAL A 135 -5.05 -9.37 15.71
C VAL A 135 -4.40 -8.10 16.25
N ASP A 136 -5.19 -7.06 16.46
CA ASP A 136 -4.75 -5.82 17.09
C ASP A 136 -4.44 -6.09 18.57
N THR A 137 -3.20 -5.80 18.98
CA THR A 137 -2.73 -6.10 20.34
C THR A 137 -3.19 -5.09 21.39
N PHE A 138 -3.76 -3.96 20.99
CA PHE A 138 -4.26 -2.93 21.90
C PHE A 138 -5.75 -3.14 22.22
N CYS A 139 -6.60 -3.37 21.21
CA CYS A 139 -8.02 -3.64 21.44
C CYS A 139 -8.38 -5.13 21.54
N GLY A 140 -7.47 -6.04 21.17
CA GLY A 140 -7.68 -7.49 21.24
C GLY A 140 -8.64 -8.05 20.17
N HIS A 141 -9.12 -7.22 19.25
CA HIS A 141 -9.97 -7.63 18.13
C HIS A 141 -9.14 -8.05 16.92
N SER A 142 -9.63 -9.03 16.17
CA SER A 142 -9.11 -9.31 14.83
C SER A 142 -9.70 -8.33 13.81
N MET A 143 -9.06 -8.19 12.65
CA MET A 143 -9.54 -7.31 11.58
C MET A 143 -10.94 -7.71 11.09
N GLU A 144 -11.27 -9.01 11.05
CA GLU A 144 -12.60 -9.52 10.72
C GLU A 144 -13.63 -9.09 11.76
N LYS A 145 -13.25 -9.06 13.05
CA LYS A 145 -14.14 -8.61 14.13
C LYS A 145 -14.45 -7.11 14.03
N ILE A 146 -13.48 -6.30 13.63
CA ILE A 146 -13.66 -4.87 13.35
C ILE A 146 -14.56 -4.69 12.11
N ALA A 147 -14.34 -5.45 11.04
CA ALA A 147 -15.16 -5.41 9.84
C ALA A 147 -16.63 -5.79 10.10
N GLU A 148 -16.86 -6.74 11.01
CA GLU A 148 -18.19 -7.16 11.46
C GLU A 148 -18.85 -6.11 12.38
N GLN A 149 -18.08 -5.45 13.26
CA GLN A 149 -18.56 -4.33 14.06
C GLN A 149 -18.99 -3.14 13.17
N ILE A 150 -18.23 -2.86 12.10
CA ILE A 150 -18.60 -1.86 11.08
C ILE A 150 -19.87 -2.29 10.33
N ALA A 151 -19.98 -3.56 9.91
CA ALA A 151 -21.19 -4.07 9.27
C ALA A 151 -22.45 -3.85 10.13
N LYS A 152 -22.38 -4.19 11.42
CA LYS A 152 -23.45 -3.97 12.40
C LYS A 152 -23.76 -2.47 12.59
N LYS A 153 -22.74 -1.62 12.74
CA LYS A 153 -22.87 -0.15 12.89
C LYS A 153 -23.59 0.51 11.70
N TYR A 154 -23.25 0.09 10.48
CA TYR A 154 -23.85 0.62 9.24
C TYR A 154 -25.07 -0.17 8.73
N LYS A 155 -25.55 -1.16 9.51
CA LYS A 155 -26.69 -2.04 9.17
C LYS A 155 -26.57 -2.66 7.78
N LEU A 156 -25.38 -3.16 7.44
CA LEU A 156 -25.12 -3.83 6.18
C LEU A 156 -25.66 -5.27 6.25
N SER A 157 -26.29 -5.73 5.17
CA SER A 157 -26.72 -7.13 5.05
C SER A 157 -25.63 -7.96 4.37
N ARG A 158 -25.73 -9.29 4.48
CA ARG A 158 -24.83 -10.24 3.83
C ARG A 158 -24.87 -10.08 2.30
N GLU A 159 -26.05 -9.90 1.73
CA GLU A 159 -26.26 -9.71 0.30
C GLU A 159 -25.61 -8.41 -0.18
N ALA A 160 -25.64 -7.35 0.63
CA ALA A 160 -25.03 -6.06 0.27
C ALA A 160 -23.50 -6.11 0.23
N VAL A 161 -22.86 -6.85 1.15
CA VAL A 161 -21.39 -7.04 1.13
C VAL A 161 -20.95 -7.97 -0.01
N ASP A 162 -21.71 -9.04 -0.28
CA ASP A 162 -21.41 -9.97 -1.37
C ASP A 162 -21.65 -9.33 -2.76
N GLN A 163 -22.70 -8.51 -2.92
CA GLN A 163 -22.92 -7.71 -4.14
C GLN A 163 -21.77 -6.73 -4.41
N TYR A 164 -21.22 -6.11 -3.36
CA TYR A 164 -20.08 -5.20 -3.50
C TYR A 164 -18.82 -5.96 -3.96
N THR A 165 -18.54 -7.13 -3.38
CA THR A 165 -17.48 -8.04 -3.86
C THR A 165 -17.66 -8.41 -5.33
N LEU A 166 -18.86 -8.83 -5.72
CA LEU A 166 -19.15 -9.22 -7.11
C LEU A 166 -18.88 -8.05 -8.06
N LEU A 167 -19.28 -6.83 -7.69
CA LEU A 167 -18.98 -5.62 -8.48
C LEU A 167 -17.47 -5.35 -8.60
N SER A 168 -16.67 -5.58 -7.55
CA SER A 168 -15.20 -5.45 -7.66
C SER A 168 -14.63 -6.43 -8.69
N HIS A 169 -15.06 -7.69 -8.66
CA HIS A 169 -14.64 -8.70 -9.64
C HIS A 169 -15.08 -8.35 -11.07
N ILE A 170 -16.33 -7.93 -11.28
CA ILE A 170 -16.85 -7.53 -12.60
C ILE A 170 -16.07 -6.34 -13.16
N LYS A 171 -15.79 -5.32 -12.34
CA LYS A 171 -14.98 -4.16 -12.74
C LYS A 171 -13.57 -4.56 -13.14
N TRP A 172 -12.90 -5.43 -12.36
CA TRP A 172 -11.57 -5.94 -12.72
C TRP A 172 -11.61 -6.74 -14.03
N SER A 173 -12.58 -7.64 -14.23
CA SER A 173 -12.66 -8.42 -15.48
C SER A 173 -12.90 -7.53 -16.69
N SER A 174 -13.79 -6.55 -16.58
CA SER A 174 -14.05 -5.56 -17.63
C SER A 174 -12.78 -4.74 -17.95
N ALA A 175 -12.04 -4.34 -16.92
CA ALA A 175 -10.77 -3.62 -17.06
C ALA A 175 -9.68 -4.49 -17.72
N GLN A 176 -9.57 -5.75 -17.34
CA GLN A 176 -8.62 -6.70 -17.91
C GLN A 176 -8.92 -7.01 -19.39
N GLU A 177 -10.20 -7.16 -19.76
CA GLU A 177 -10.64 -7.32 -21.15
C GLU A 177 -10.34 -6.05 -21.98
N ALA A 178 -10.58 -4.88 -21.41
CA ALA A 178 -10.25 -3.58 -22.00
C ALA A 178 -8.75 -3.22 -21.94
N LYS A 179 -7.88 -4.14 -21.50
CA LYS A 179 -6.42 -3.95 -21.39
C LYS A 179 -5.99 -2.75 -20.55
N VAL A 180 -6.79 -2.40 -19.54
CA VAL A 180 -6.55 -1.29 -18.62
C VAL A 180 -5.18 -1.41 -17.95
N PHE A 181 -4.74 -2.64 -17.65
CA PHE A 181 -3.55 -2.89 -16.85
C PHE A 181 -2.26 -3.06 -17.67
N ASP A 182 -2.34 -3.13 -19.01
CA ASP A 182 -1.18 -3.35 -19.89
C ASP A 182 -0.11 -2.24 -19.76
N ASP A 183 -0.52 -1.02 -19.37
CA ASP A 183 0.39 0.13 -19.15
C ASP A 183 1.09 0.10 -17.78
N GLU A 184 0.56 -0.65 -16.79
CA GLU A 184 0.97 -0.55 -15.37
C GLU A 184 1.54 -1.85 -14.77
N ILE A 185 1.27 -3.01 -15.38
CA ILE A 185 1.82 -4.31 -14.95
C ILE A 185 3.11 -4.63 -15.71
N THR A 186 4.24 -4.65 -14.99
CA THR A 186 5.50 -5.22 -15.50
C THR A 186 5.39 -6.76 -15.59
N PRO A 187 5.56 -7.39 -16.77
CA PRO A 187 5.50 -8.84 -16.90
C PRO A 187 6.53 -9.54 -16.01
N THR A 188 6.04 -10.39 -15.11
CA THR A 188 6.87 -11.25 -14.25
C THR A 188 6.73 -12.70 -14.71
N PHE A 189 7.79 -13.48 -14.65
CA PHE A 189 7.81 -14.87 -15.10
C PHE A 189 8.02 -15.83 -13.93
N ALA A 190 7.20 -16.87 -13.85
CA ALA A 190 7.32 -17.97 -12.90
C ALA A 190 7.50 -19.30 -13.63
N LYS A 191 8.22 -20.25 -13.02
CA LYS A 191 8.41 -21.59 -13.59
C LYS A 191 7.29 -22.52 -13.16
N VAL A 192 6.37 -22.81 -14.08
CA VAL A 192 5.30 -23.80 -13.92
C VAL A 192 5.63 -25.01 -14.80
N ASP A 193 5.73 -26.20 -14.22
CA ASP A 193 6.11 -27.44 -14.92
C ASP A 193 7.37 -27.32 -15.80
N LYS A 194 8.39 -26.61 -15.28
CA LYS A 194 9.67 -26.27 -15.94
C LYS A 194 9.55 -25.37 -17.18
N LYS A 195 8.39 -24.76 -17.42
CA LYS A 195 8.17 -23.73 -18.45
C LYS A 195 8.01 -22.36 -17.80
N ASP A 196 8.49 -21.32 -18.47
CA ASP A 196 8.25 -19.96 -18.02
C ASP A 196 6.81 -19.55 -18.37
N ALA A 197 6.05 -19.11 -17.36
CA ALA A 197 4.69 -18.64 -17.46
C ALA A 197 4.61 -17.18 -17.00
N ILE A 198 3.86 -16.35 -17.73
CA ILE A 198 3.61 -14.95 -17.33
C ILE A 198 2.68 -14.97 -16.11
N VAL A 199 3.14 -14.38 -15.02
CA VAL A 199 2.33 -14.12 -13.81
C VAL A 199 1.36 -12.99 -14.13
N ARG A 200 0.10 -13.17 -13.72
CA ARG A 200 -0.98 -12.18 -13.76
C ARG A 200 -1.66 -12.15 -12.39
N ASP A 201 -2.55 -11.18 -12.15
CA ASP A 201 -3.45 -11.23 -11.01
C ASP A 201 -4.23 -12.55 -11.02
N GLU A 202 -3.98 -13.41 -10.04
CA GLU A 202 -4.51 -14.80 -10.00
C GLU A 202 -5.79 -14.95 -9.17
N LYS A 203 -6.09 -13.98 -8.30
CA LYS A 203 -7.29 -13.97 -7.43
C LYS A 203 -8.61 -13.64 -8.14
N PRO A 204 -8.66 -12.83 -9.22
CA PRO A 204 -9.92 -12.47 -9.86
C PRO A 204 -10.65 -13.65 -10.48
N ARG A 205 -11.94 -13.78 -10.15
CA ARG A 205 -12.85 -14.80 -10.69
C ARG A 205 -13.80 -14.16 -11.71
N SER A 206 -13.51 -14.33 -13.00
CA SER A 206 -14.29 -13.74 -14.09
C SER A 206 -15.71 -14.31 -14.25
N ASN A 207 -15.94 -15.52 -13.73
CA ASN A 207 -17.23 -16.22 -13.76
C ASN A 207 -17.93 -16.27 -12.39
N LEU A 208 -17.54 -15.40 -11.45
CA LEU A 208 -18.12 -15.36 -10.10
C LEU A 208 -19.61 -14.99 -10.15
N LEU A 209 -20.44 -15.77 -9.49
CA LEU A 209 -21.87 -15.48 -9.31
C LEU A 209 -22.15 -15.04 -7.87
N LEU A 210 -23.29 -14.38 -7.65
CA LEU A 210 -23.70 -13.95 -6.30
C LEU A 210 -24.06 -15.17 -5.43
N GLU A 211 -24.60 -16.21 -6.07
CA GLU A 211 -24.91 -17.50 -5.48
C GLU A 211 -23.65 -18.17 -4.92
N ASP A 212 -22.51 -18.12 -5.64
CA ASP A 212 -21.23 -18.66 -5.16
C ASP A 212 -20.82 -18.00 -3.84
N LEU A 213 -20.90 -16.67 -3.78
CA LEU A 213 -20.60 -15.90 -2.57
C LEU A 213 -21.56 -16.25 -1.43
N ALA A 214 -22.85 -16.39 -1.70
CA ALA A 214 -23.86 -16.74 -0.70
C ALA A 214 -23.62 -18.11 -0.04
N THR A 215 -23.02 -19.08 -0.75
CA THR A 215 -22.66 -20.40 -0.15
C THR A 215 -21.55 -20.34 0.89
N LEU A 216 -20.75 -19.26 0.93
CA LEU A 216 -19.60 -19.18 1.82
C LEU A 216 -20.01 -18.99 3.29
N ALA A 217 -19.43 -19.83 4.15
CA ALA A 217 -19.59 -19.73 5.59
C ALA A 217 -18.93 -18.44 6.14
N PRO A 218 -19.49 -17.82 7.20
CA PRO A 218 -18.81 -16.78 7.96
C PRO A 218 -17.44 -17.23 8.49
N VAL A 219 -16.49 -16.30 8.58
CA VAL A 219 -15.16 -16.55 9.19
C VAL A 219 -15.25 -16.71 10.72
N MET A 220 -16.35 -16.28 11.32
CA MET A 220 -16.60 -16.32 12.77
C MET A 220 -17.96 -16.95 13.06
N ASP A 221 -17.99 -17.92 13.99
CA ASP A 221 -19.20 -18.65 14.42
C ASP A 221 -20.13 -17.83 15.35
N ASP A 222 -20.18 -16.50 15.18
CA ASP A 222 -20.94 -15.56 16.02
C ASP A 222 -22.09 -14.85 15.28
N GLY A 223 -22.51 -15.40 14.14
CA GLY A 223 -23.51 -14.80 13.25
C GLY A 223 -22.96 -13.64 12.40
N SER A 224 -21.65 -13.57 12.23
CA SER A 224 -20.96 -12.63 11.34
C SER A 224 -21.44 -12.72 9.89
N ILE A 225 -21.42 -11.59 9.16
CA ILE A 225 -21.63 -11.58 7.70
C ILE A 225 -20.31 -11.63 6.91
N ILE A 226 -19.17 -11.55 7.60
CA ILE A 226 -17.83 -11.54 6.99
C ILE A 226 -17.43 -12.96 6.59
N THR A 227 -17.09 -13.15 5.32
CA THR A 227 -16.67 -14.42 4.70
C THR A 227 -15.32 -14.28 4.00
N SER A 228 -14.74 -15.42 3.59
CA SER A 228 -13.56 -15.43 2.71
C SER A 228 -13.82 -14.89 1.29
N GLY A 229 -15.08 -14.71 0.88
CA GLY A 229 -15.43 -14.07 -0.39
C GLY A 229 -15.57 -12.55 -0.28
N ASN A 230 -16.02 -12.03 0.87
CA ASN A 230 -16.20 -10.59 1.10
C ASN A 230 -15.08 -9.91 1.91
N SER A 231 -13.94 -10.60 1.99
CA SER A 231 -12.66 -10.13 2.54
C SER A 231 -11.56 -10.23 1.47
N SER A 232 -10.63 -9.29 1.41
CA SER A 232 -9.49 -9.38 0.47
C SER A 232 -8.60 -10.58 0.80
N ALA A 233 -8.25 -11.39 -0.20
CA ALA A 233 -7.31 -12.48 0.00
C ALA A 233 -5.89 -11.96 0.32
N PRO A 234 -5.12 -12.64 1.19
CA PRO A 234 -3.67 -12.49 1.24
C PRO A 234 -3.07 -12.68 -0.16
N ALA A 235 -2.11 -11.84 -0.53
CA ALA A 235 -1.52 -11.83 -1.85
C ALA A 235 -0.05 -11.42 -1.81
N ASP A 236 0.68 -11.89 -2.81
CA ASP A 236 2.07 -11.51 -3.06
C ASP A 236 2.08 -10.44 -4.15
N GLY A 237 2.98 -9.47 -4.05
CA GLY A 237 3.09 -8.44 -5.08
C GLY A 237 4.00 -7.28 -4.69
N ALA A 238 4.48 -6.57 -5.71
CA ALA A 238 5.28 -5.36 -5.56
C ALA A 238 4.74 -4.26 -6.49
N ALA A 239 4.83 -3.02 -6.03
CA ALA A 239 4.54 -1.85 -6.85
C ALA A 239 5.55 -0.74 -6.53
N ALA A 240 6.01 -0.06 -7.58
CA ALA A 240 7.02 0.98 -7.47
C ALA A 240 6.65 2.18 -8.33
N LEU A 241 7.01 3.36 -7.86
CA LEU A 241 6.90 4.64 -8.54
C LEU A 241 8.18 5.42 -8.29
N ILE A 242 8.51 6.36 -9.17
CA ILE A 242 9.64 7.25 -8.95
C ILE A 242 9.09 8.65 -8.74
N LEU A 243 9.45 9.32 -7.66
CA LEU A 243 9.08 10.71 -7.37
C LEU A 243 10.27 11.63 -7.70
N ALA A 244 9.98 12.84 -8.15
CA ALA A 244 10.97 13.87 -8.45
C ALA A 244 10.44 15.28 -8.17
N ASN A 245 11.34 16.22 -7.92
CA ASN A 245 11.01 17.64 -7.97
C ASN A 245 10.94 18.17 -9.42
N GLU A 246 10.33 19.34 -9.58
CA GLU A 246 10.17 20.02 -10.86
C GLU A 246 11.50 20.33 -11.56
N GLU A 247 12.53 20.74 -10.81
CA GLU A 247 13.87 20.98 -11.38
C GLU A 247 14.40 19.71 -12.06
N SER A 248 14.28 18.56 -11.41
CA SER A 248 14.70 17.28 -12.00
C SER A 248 13.86 16.92 -13.23
N VAL A 249 12.53 17.03 -13.16
CA VAL A 249 11.64 16.77 -14.30
C VAL A 249 12.06 17.60 -15.53
N ASN A 250 12.29 18.90 -15.34
CA ASN A 250 12.73 19.81 -16.41
C ASN A 250 14.16 19.50 -16.90
N LYS A 251 15.09 19.25 -15.99
CA LYS A 251 16.50 18.91 -16.30
C LYS A 251 16.62 17.64 -17.14
N PHE A 252 15.82 16.63 -16.83
CA PHE A 252 15.82 15.32 -17.51
C PHE A 252 14.84 15.22 -18.69
N LYS A 253 13.97 16.22 -18.89
CA LYS A 253 12.94 16.24 -19.96
C LYS A 253 11.99 15.04 -19.93
N VAL A 254 11.70 14.53 -18.74
CA VAL A 254 10.77 13.40 -18.51
C VAL A 254 9.33 13.92 -18.41
N THR A 255 8.35 13.11 -18.82
CA THR A 255 6.92 13.49 -18.80
C THR A 255 6.22 12.85 -17.60
N PRO A 256 5.97 13.57 -16.50
CA PRO A 256 5.38 13.00 -15.29
C PRO A 256 3.94 12.53 -15.54
N MET A 257 3.46 11.55 -14.77
CA MET A 257 2.11 11.01 -14.96
C MET A 257 1.02 11.80 -14.24
N ALA A 258 1.32 12.17 -13.00
CA ALA A 258 0.47 12.98 -12.13
C ALA A 258 1.36 13.84 -11.23
N ARG A 259 0.74 14.80 -10.54
CA ARG A 259 1.36 15.62 -9.49
C ARG A 259 0.85 15.16 -8.12
N LEU A 260 1.75 14.74 -7.23
CA LEU A 260 1.39 14.49 -5.82
C LEU A 260 1.35 15.82 -5.08
N THR A 261 0.16 16.27 -4.68
CA THR A 261 -0.06 17.66 -4.19
C THR A 261 -0.45 17.76 -2.74
N ALA A 262 -1.09 16.72 -2.19
CA ALA A 262 -1.40 16.65 -0.77
C ALA A 262 -1.43 15.21 -0.29
N TRP A 263 -1.31 15.04 1.02
CA TRP A 263 -1.37 13.75 1.67
C TRP A 263 -1.77 13.90 3.14
N ALA A 264 -2.23 12.83 3.77
CA ALA A 264 -2.64 12.84 5.17
C ALA A 264 -2.40 11.47 5.84
N CYS A 265 -1.85 11.51 7.05
CA CYS A 265 -1.96 10.42 8.02
C CYS A 265 -2.73 10.86 9.25
N VAL A 266 -3.47 9.91 9.83
CA VAL A 266 -4.28 10.07 11.04
C VAL A 266 -4.18 8.82 11.90
N GLY A 267 -4.29 9.01 13.22
CA GLY A 267 -4.68 7.95 14.13
C GLY A 267 -6.18 8.01 14.37
N VAL A 268 -6.78 6.85 14.60
CA VAL A 268 -8.15 6.63 15.07
C VAL A 268 -8.12 5.64 16.23
N ASP A 269 -9.23 5.43 16.92
CA ASP A 269 -9.32 4.33 17.89
C ASP A 269 -9.08 2.99 17.16
N PRO A 270 -8.23 2.08 17.67
CA PRO A 270 -8.05 0.74 17.11
C PRO A 270 -9.35 -0.05 16.93
N VAL A 271 -10.42 0.17 17.70
CA VAL A 271 -11.72 -0.49 17.43
C VAL A 271 -12.46 0.08 16.21
N GLU A 272 -12.11 1.29 15.77
CA GLU A 272 -12.65 1.97 14.59
C GLU A 272 -11.62 1.96 13.43
N ALA A 273 -10.58 1.11 13.49
CA ALA A 273 -9.46 1.11 12.54
C ALA A 273 -9.89 1.06 11.07
N GLY A 274 -10.96 0.29 10.75
CA GLY A 274 -11.52 0.20 9.40
C GLY A 274 -12.13 1.50 8.85
N LEU A 275 -12.39 2.52 9.69
CA LEU A 275 -12.83 3.84 9.26
C LEU A 275 -11.69 4.87 9.18
N GLY A 276 -10.43 4.47 9.39
CA GLY A 276 -9.26 5.35 9.32
C GLY A 276 -9.18 6.15 8.01
N ALA A 277 -9.54 5.54 6.89
CA ALA A 277 -9.59 6.20 5.58
C ALA A 277 -10.59 7.38 5.52
N VAL A 278 -11.71 7.33 6.25
CA VAL A 278 -12.68 8.45 6.33
C VAL A 278 -11.97 9.69 6.86
N VAL A 279 -11.31 9.54 8.01
CA VAL A 279 -10.63 10.64 8.71
C VAL A 279 -9.41 11.10 7.91
N ALA A 280 -8.71 10.19 7.22
CA ALA A 280 -7.60 10.52 6.33
C ALA A 280 -8.05 11.35 5.11
N ILE A 281 -9.12 10.95 4.42
CA ILE A 281 -9.67 11.68 3.26
C ILE A 281 -10.19 13.06 3.68
N LEU A 282 -10.93 13.17 4.79
CA LEU A 282 -11.43 14.46 5.28
C LEU A 282 -10.28 15.41 5.61
N LYS A 283 -9.23 14.92 6.28
CA LYS A 283 -8.02 15.72 6.56
C LYS A 283 -7.27 16.10 5.29
N LEU A 284 -7.11 15.18 4.34
CA LEU A 284 -6.47 15.40 3.04
C LEU A 284 -7.14 16.54 2.26
N LEU A 285 -8.46 16.51 2.18
CA LEU A 285 -9.24 17.51 1.47
C LEU A 285 -9.22 18.86 2.20
N ALA A 286 -9.23 18.86 3.54
CA ALA A 286 -9.07 20.08 4.33
C ALA A 286 -7.70 20.75 4.11
N VAL A 287 -6.59 20.00 4.13
CA VAL A 287 -5.24 20.60 3.92
C VAL A 287 -4.97 21.02 2.47
N SER A 288 -5.67 20.42 1.50
CA SER A 288 -5.60 20.80 0.08
C SER A 288 -6.64 21.84 -0.36
N ASN A 289 -7.51 22.28 0.55
CA ASN A 289 -8.64 23.18 0.27
C ASN A 289 -9.56 22.66 -0.87
N LYS A 290 -9.83 21.35 -0.87
CA LYS A 290 -10.72 20.64 -1.81
C LYS A 290 -11.96 20.12 -1.08
N LYS A 291 -12.97 19.67 -1.83
CA LYS A 291 -14.19 19.02 -1.31
C LYS A 291 -14.33 17.64 -1.94
N ILE A 292 -15.07 16.74 -1.28
CA ILE A 292 -15.34 15.37 -1.78
C ILE A 292 -15.86 15.39 -3.22
N LYS A 293 -16.77 16.33 -3.53
CA LYS A 293 -17.37 16.50 -4.86
C LYS A 293 -16.39 16.95 -5.96
N ASP A 294 -15.23 17.50 -5.58
CA ASP A 294 -14.20 17.97 -6.51
C ASP A 294 -13.24 16.84 -6.93
N VAL A 295 -13.34 15.67 -6.29
CA VAL A 295 -12.57 14.46 -6.63
C VAL A 295 -13.30 13.69 -7.74
N ASP A 296 -12.55 13.32 -8.77
CA ASP A 296 -13.03 12.59 -9.95
C ASP A 296 -12.92 11.08 -9.80
N LEU A 297 -11.86 10.59 -9.13
CA LEU A 297 -11.57 9.17 -8.93
C LEU A 297 -11.12 8.88 -7.49
N PHE A 298 -11.60 7.78 -6.93
CA PHE A 298 -11.19 7.26 -5.63
C PHE A 298 -10.66 5.83 -5.77
N GLU A 299 -9.44 5.58 -5.31
CA GLU A 299 -8.99 4.23 -4.92
C GLU A 299 -9.12 4.13 -3.39
N ILE A 300 -10.00 3.25 -2.90
CA ILE A 300 -10.18 2.98 -1.47
C ILE A 300 -9.84 1.51 -1.24
N ASN A 301 -8.87 1.22 -0.37
CA ASN A 301 -8.45 -0.16 -0.15
C ASN A 301 -9.59 -1.00 0.44
N GLU A 302 -9.89 -2.13 -0.22
CA GLU A 302 -11.04 -2.98 0.06
C GLU A 302 -10.64 -4.20 0.89
N THR A 303 -10.10 -3.98 2.09
CA THR A 303 -9.71 -5.11 2.95
C THR A 303 -10.93 -5.96 3.33
N PHE A 304 -12.09 -5.31 3.51
CA PHE A 304 -13.39 -5.97 3.68
C PHE A 304 -14.47 -5.16 2.96
N ALA A 305 -15.43 -5.84 2.32
CA ALA A 305 -16.54 -5.17 1.63
C ALA A 305 -17.38 -4.30 2.58
N SER A 306 -17.59 -4.75 3.84
CA SER A 306 -18.31 -3.95 4.85
C SER A 306 -17.64 -2.62 5.15
N GLN A 307 -16.30 -2.61 5.21
CA GLN A 307 -15.49 -1.43 5.47
C GLN A 307 -15.46 -0.48 4.26
N ALA A 308 -15.30 -1.00 3.03
CA ALA A 308 -15.36 -0.20 1.81
C ALA A 308 -16.73 0.50 1.66
N ILE A 309 -17.83 -0.25 1.83
CA ILE A 309 -19.21 0.30 1.80
C ILE A 309 -19.40 1.37 2.87
N ALA A 310 -18.91 1.15 4.09
CA ALA A 310 -19.03 2.11 5.18
C ALA A 310 -18.33 3.44 4.86
N ILE A 311 -17.09 3.41 4.34
CA ILE A 311 -16.35 4.62 3.95
C ILE A 311 -17.09 5.40 2.86
N VAL A 312 -17.57 4.70 1.80
CA VAL A 312 -18.29 5.33 0.68
C VAL A 312 -19.59 5.99 1.17
N LYS A 313 -20.33 5.33 2.07
CA LYS A 313 -21.56 5.88 2.70
C LYS A 313 -21.26 7.08 3.60
N GLU A 314 -20.26 6.97 4.47
CA GLU A 314 -19.90 8.01 5.45
C GLU A 314 -19.47 9.30 4.75
N LEU A 315 -18.62 9.19 3.72
CA LEU A 315 -18.13 10.31 2.92
C LEU A 315 -19.13 10.77 1.84
N ARG A 316 -20.22 10.03 1.62
CA ARG A 316 -21.22 10.26 0.55
C ARG A 316 -20.58 10.36 -0.84
N ILE A 317 -19.63 9.48 -1.12
CA ILE A 317 -18.95 9.40 -2.41
C ILE A 317 -19.89 8.72 -3.42
N ASP A 318 -19.86 9.20 -4.66
CA ASP A 318 -20.51 8.55 -5.80
C ASP A 318 -19.83 7.19 -6.09
N PRO A 319 -20.52 6.05 -5.95
CA PRO A 319 -19.91 4.72 -6.14
C PRO A 319 -19.36 4.49 -7.56
N SER A 320 -19.79 5.26 -8.56
CA SER A 320 -19.24 5.19 -9.93
C SER A 320 -17.80 5.71 -10.02
N LYS A 321 -17.36 6.52 -9.05
CA LYS A 321 -15.99 7.07 -8.96
C LYS A 321 -15.03 6.19 -8.17
N VAL A 322 -15.51 5.14 -7.50
CA VAL A 322 -14.72 4.34 -6.55
C VAL A 322 -14.25 3.05 -7.20
N ASN A 323 -12.95 2.76 -7.10
CA ASN A 323 -12.30 1.51 -7.54
C ASN A 323 -12.79 1.09 -8.93
N VAL A 324 -12.64 1.99 -9.91
CA VAL A 324 -13.35 1.91 -11.21
C VAL A 324 -12.96 0.68 -12.02
N ASN A 325 -11.79 0.10 -11.76
CA ASN A 325 -11.27 -1.11 -12.37
C ASN A 325 -11.18 -2.29 -11.38
N GLY A 326 -11.99 -2.28 -10.32
CA GLY A 326 -11.94 -3.23 -9.21
C GLY A 326 -10.90 -2.85 -8.16
N GLY A 327 -10.86 -3.60 -7.05
CA GLY A 327 -9.97 -3.34 -5.92
C GLY A 327 -9.47 -4.62 -5.25
N ALA A 328 -9.07 -4.50 -3.98
CA ALA A 328 -8.40 -5.56 -3.24
C ALA A 328 -9.28 -6.79 -2.95
N LEU A 329 -10.62 -6.68 -3.08
CA LEU A 329 -11.50 -7.84 -3.06
C LEU A 329 -11.27 -8.74 -4.28
N SER A 330 -11.02 -8.15 -5.45
CA SER A 330 -10.75 -8.89 -6.67
C SER A 330 -9.31 -9.36 -6.84
N VAL A 331 -8.31 -8.49 -6.58
CA VAL A 331 -6.89 -8.81 -6.85
C VAL A 331 -6.12 -9.31 -5.62
N GLY A 332 -6.71 -9.22 -4.42
CA GLY A 332 -6.03 -9.47 -3.16
C GLY A 332 -5.30 -8.23 -2.61
N ASN A 333 -4.68 -8.39 -1.43
CA ASN A 333 -4.12 -7.29 -0.65
C ASN A 333 -2.67 -7.59 -0.20
N PRO A 334 -1.67 -7.38 -1.06
CA PRO A 334 -0.26 -7.40 -0.65
C PRO A 334 0.00 -6.16 0.23
N VAL A 335 0.01 -6.35 1.55
CA VAL A 335 -0.21 -5.27 2.54
C VAL A 335 0.74 -4.09 2.34
N ALA A 336 2.06 -4.32 2.32
CA ALA A 336 3.04 -3.25 2.10
C ALA A 336 2.99 -2.64 0.69
N ALA A 337 2.67 -3.42 -0.36
CA ALA A 337 2.64 -2.95 -1.75
C ALA A 337 1.38 -2.17 -2.12
N THR A 338 0.26 -2.40 -1.43
CA THR A 338 -1.07 -1.93 -1.83
C THR A 338 -1.17 -0.40 -1.96
N GLY A 339 -0.53 0.36 -1.07
CA GLY A 339 -0.50 1.83 -1.19
C GLY A 339 0.20 2.32 -2.47
N ALA A 340 1.28 1.65 -2.88
CA ALA A 340 1.98 1.94 -4.12
C ALA A 340 1.20 1.46 -5.35
N ARG A 341 0.54 0.29 -5.29
CA ARG A 341 -0.36 -0.23 -6.34
C ARG A 341 -1.46 0.78 -6.66
N MET A 342 -2.15 1.28 -5.64
CA MET A 342 -3.23 2.26 -5.80
C MET A 342 -2.74 3.59 -6.38
N ALA A 343 -1.57 4.07 -5.92
CA ALA A 343 -0.97 5.30 -6.43
C ALA A 343 -0.53 5.18 -7.91
N ALA A 344 0.01 4.02 -8.30
CA ALA A 344 0.36 3.72 -9.68
C ALA A 344 -0.92 3.69 -10.53
N HIS A 345 -1.89 2.86 -10.15
CA HIS A 345 -3.16 2.73 -10.86
C HIS A 345 -3.85 4.08 -11.10
N LEU A 346 -3.99 4.92 -10.07
CA LEU A 346 -4.56 6.27 -10.23
C LEU A 346 -3.74 7.17 -11.16
N SER A 347 -2.41 7.03 -11.20
CA SER A 347 -1.57 7.80 -12.13
C SER A 347 -1.83 7.42 -13.60
N HIS A 348 -2.17 6.16 -13.88
CA HIS A 348 -2.65 5.73 -15.21
C HIS A 348 -4.10 6.20 -15.45
N GLN A 349 -4.99 6.06 -14.46
CA GLN A 349 -6.40 6.42 -14.61
C GLN A 349 -6.64 7.93 -14.75
N ILE A 350 -5.81 8.79 -14.13
CA ILE A 350 -5.83 10.26 -14.34
C ILE A 350 -5.69 10.58 -15.82
N ARG A 351 -4.67 10.01 -16.49
CA ARG A 351 -4.43 10.21 -17.92
C ARG A 351 -5.54 9.60 -18.77
N ARG A 352 -5.95 8.35 -18.49
CA ARG A 352 -6.92 7.60 -19.32
C ARG A 352 -8.33 8.20 -19.28
N ASN A 353 -8.76 8.71 -18.12
CA ASN A 353 -10.10 9.27 -17.93
C ASN A 353 -10.14 10.81 -18.04
N ASN A 354 -9.00 11.46 -18.32
CA ASN A 354 -8.84 12.93 -18.27
C ASN A 354 -9.33 13.53 -16.93
N ALA A 355 -9.12 12.78 -15.84
CA ALA A 355 -9.52 13.16 -14.49
C ALA A 355 -8.53 14.18 -13.92
N ARG A 356 -9.04 15.18 -13.20
CA ARG A 356 -8.23 16.29 -12.66
C ARG A 356 -7.74 16.01 -11.25
N ILE A 357 -8.57 15.36 -10.43
CA ILE A 357 -8.27 15.07 -9.02
C ILE A 357 -8.60 13.61 -8.72
N ALA A 358 -7.62 12.86 -8.23
CA ALA A 358 -7.81 11.51 -7.74
C ALA A 358 -7.27 11.34 -6.31
N VAL A 359 -7.92 10.49 -5.51
CA VAL A 359 -7.53 10.21 -4.12
C VAL A 359 -7.36 8.71 -3.92
N ALA A 360 -6.18 8.29 -3.46
CA ALA A 360 -5.97 6.93 -2.94
C ALA A 360 -5.99 6.97 -1.41
N ALA A 361 -6.72 6.07 -0.77
CA ALA A 361 -6.84 6.01 0.69
C ALA A 361 -6.94 4.58 1.24
N SER A 362 -6.27 4.32 2.36
CA SER A 362 -6.28 3.03 3.04
C SER A 362 -6.54 3.20 4.54
N SER A 363 -7.21 2.21 5.11
CA SER A 363 -7.36 2.03 6.54
C SER A 363 -6.34 1.00 7.01
N CYS A 364 -5.73 1.22 8.18
CA CYS A 364 -4.59 0.46 8.64
C CYS A 364 -4.83 -0.09 10.05
N GLY A 365 -4.45 -1.36 10.27
CA GLY A 365 -4.44 -1.98 11.60
C GLY A 365 -3.59 -1.19 12.59
N GLY A 366 -3.87 -1.31 13.89
CA GLY A 366 -3.31 -0.41 14.91
C GLY A 366 -3.97 0.97 14.95
N GLY A 367 -5.18 1.12 14.39
CA GLY A 367 -5.97 2.35 14.46
C GLY A 367 -5.40 3.52 13.64
N GLN A 368 -5.17 3.34 12.35
CA GLN A 368 -4.61 4.40 11.48
C GLN A 368 -5.32 4.53 10.14
N GLY A 369 -5.14 5.68 9.50
CA GLY A 369 -5.58 5.94 8.13
C GLY A 369 -4.58 6.77 7.35
N VAL A 370 -4.45 6.48 6.05
CA VAL A 370 -3.54 7.16 5.11
C VAL A 370 -4.32 7.54 3.86
N ALA A 371 -4.08 8.75 3.33
CA ALA A 371 -4.61 9.15 2.04
C ALA A 371 -3.62 10.06 1.28
N ILE A 372 -3.62 9.99 -0.05
CA ILE A 372 -2.86 10.86 -0.97
C ILE A 372 -3.78 11.47 -2.01
N LEU A 373 -3.47 12.68 -2.46
CA LEU A 373 -4.16 13.39 -3.54
C LEU A 373 -3.21 13.57 -4.72
N LEU A 374 -3.62 13.03 -5.87
CA LEU A 374 -2.95 13.16 -7.15
C LEU A 374 -3.77 14.10 -8.03
N GLU A 375 -3.11 15.03 -8.71
CA GLU A 375 -3.72 15.87 -9.73
C GLU A 375 -3.15 15.59 -11.13
N SER A 376 -3.92 15.89 -12.17
CA SER A 376 -3.39 16.06 -13.52
C SER A 376 -2.30 17.15 -13.56
N LEU A 377 -1.46 17.12 -14.60
CA LEU A 377 -0.43 18.15 -14.82
C LEU A 377 -1.02 19.52 -15.21
#